data_AF-A0A7X6T5U4-F1
#
_entry.id   AF-A0A7X6T5U4-F1
#
_cell.length_a   1.000
_cell.length_b   1.000
_cell.length_c   1.000
_cell.angle_alpha   90.00
_cell.angle_beta   90.00
_cell.angle_gamma   90.00
#
_symmetry.space_group_name_H-M   'P 1'
#
loop_
_entity.id
_entity.type
_entity.pdbx_description
1 polymer ?
#
loop_
_entity_poly.entity_id
_entity_poly.type
_entity_poly.pdbx_seq_one_letter_code
_entity_poly.pdbx_strand_id
1 'polypeptide(L)'
;MKKLGVLLPLLLVLLIVSSCISLGSLFPNVQSPNNSESSLLVVEAGVPGEGALFNANASGWAPWVVDSKGDVVPFKTFDGESRLDSFFYSENLESGKYTL
;
A
#
# COMPACT_ATOMS: atom_id res chain seq x y z
N MET A 1 -32.45 7.04 37.86
CA MET A 1 -32.35 5.86 36.96
C MET A 1 -32.69 6.16 35.50
N LYS A 2 -33.72 6.95 35.17
CA LYS A 2 -34.11 7.26 33.77
C LYS A 2 -33.00 7.87 32.89
N LYS A 3 -32.11 8.70 33.46
CA LYS A 3 -30.99 9.32 32.73
C LYS A 3 -29.91 8.30 32.31
N LEU A 4 -29.74 7.23 33.09
CA LEU A 4 -28.75 6.19 32.81
C LEU A 4 -29.18 5.31 31.63
N GLY A 5 -30.48 5.08 31.48
CA GLY A 5 -31.04 4.32 30.35
C GLY A 5 -30.89 5.00 28.99
N VAL A 6 -30.66 6.32 28.96
CA VAL A 6 -30.43 7.08 27.72
C VAL A 6 -28.94 7.30 27.46
N LEU A 7 -28.13 7.47 28.52
CA LEU A 7 -26.69 7.66 28.40
C LEU A 7 -25.96 6.40 27.92
N LEU A 8 -26.40 5.22 28.37
CA LEU A 8 -25.78 3.94 28.00
C LEU A 8 -25.87 3.62 26.49
N PRO A 9 -27.04 3.70 25.83
CA PRO A 9 -27.13 3.46 24.39
C PRO A 9 -26.40 4.54 23.58
N LEU A 10 -26.40 5.79 24.04
CA LEU A 10 -25.68 6.88 23.37
C LEU A 10 -24.17 6.64 23.39
N LEU A 11 -23.62 6.20 24.52
CA LEU A 11 -22.21 5.84 24.66
C LEU A 11 -21.84 4.65 23.77
N LEU A 12 -22.73 3.66 23.66
CA LEU A 12 -22.53 2.49 22.81
C LEU A 12 -22.49 2.88 21.32
N VAL A 13 -23.37 3.78 20.88
CA VAL A 13 -23.38 4.30 19.50
C VAL A 13 -22.10 5.08 19.22
N LEU A 14 -21.67 5.96 20.14
CA LEU A 14 -20.41 6.69 20.00
C LEU A 14 -19.19 5.76 19.91
N LEU A 15 -19.16 4.70 20.73
CA LEU A 15 -18.10 3.70 20.68
C LEU A 15 -18.05 2.97 19.33
N ILE A 16 -19.20 2.54 18.80
CA ILE A 16 -19.28 1.85 17.49
C ILE A 16 -18.84 2.76 16.33
N VAL A 17 -19.21 4.05 16.37
CA VAL A 17 -18.81 5.01 15.33
C VAL A 17 -17.34 5.43 15.47
N SER A 18 -16.79 5.40 16.69
CA SER A 18 -15.38 5.70 16.97
C SER A 18 -14.43 4.50 16.80
N SER A 19 -14.96 3.27 16.79
CA SER A 19 -14.16 2.06 16.64
C SER A 19 -13.83 1.82 15.16
N CYS A 20 -12.73 2.42 14.74
CA CYS A 20 -11.79 1.81 13.80
C CYS A 20 -12.29 1.51 12.38
N ILE A 21 -13.01 2.42 11.72
CA ILE A 21 -12.92 2.45 10.26
C ILE A 21 -11.58 3.10 9.92
N SER A 22 -10.50 2.31 10.03
CA SER A 22 -9.31 2.55 9.24
C SER A 22 -9.76 2.36 7.79
N LEU A 23 -10.03 3.47 7.11
CA LEU A 23 -10.09 3.48 5.65
C LEU A 23 -8.65 3.38 5.14
N GLY A 24 -7.98 2.27 5.46
CA GLY A 24 -6.74 1.92 4.80
C GLY A 24 -7.04 1.84 3.31
N SER A 25 -6.33 2.65 2.52
CA SER A 25 -6.49 2.59 1.07
C SER A 25 -6.16 1.17 0.61
N LEU A 26 -7.01 0.56 -0.21
CA LEU A 26 -6.72 -0.76 -0.79
C LEU A 26 -5.59 -0.70 -1.82
N PHE A 27 -5.26 0.50 -2.29
CA PHE A 27 -4.30 0.74 -3.35
C PHE A 27 -3.36 1.90 -2.99
N PRO A 28 -2.11 1.89 -3.48
CA PRO A 28 -1.22 3.02 -3.33
C PRO A 28 -1.84 4.29 -3.92
N ASN A 29 -1.65 5.43 -3.25
CA ASN A 29 -2.02 6.72 -3.81
C ASN A 29 -0.97 7.10 -4.86
N VAL A 30 -1.28 6.79 -6.12
CA VAL A 30 -0.45 7.09 -7.29
C VAL A 30 -0.91 8.38 -7.94
N GLN A 31 0.05 9.21 -8.36
CA GLN A 31 -0.16 10.38 -9.18
C GLN A 31 -0.71 9.99 -10.55
N SER A 32 -1.54 10.87 -11.12
CA SER A 32 -2.01 10.69 -12.49
C SER A 32 -0.83 10.66 -13.48
N PRO A 33 -0.95 9.89 -14.58
CA PRO A 33 0.03 9.88 -15.66
C PRO A 33 0.34 11.28 -16.18
N ASN A 34 1.62 11.64 -16.25
CA ASN A 34 2.07 12.91 -16.81
C ASN A 34 1.80 13.01 -18.32
N ASN A 35 1.78 11.85 -19.00
CA ASN A 35 1.50 11.73 -20.43
C ASN A 35 0.99 10.31 -20.77
N SER A 36 0.67 10.07 -22.04
CA SER A 36 0.17 8.78 -22.53
C SER A 36 1.20 7.64 -22.53
N GLU A 37 2.49 7.96 -22.38
CA GLU A 37 3.60 6.98 -22.40
C GLU A 37 4.09 6.65 -20.98
N SER A 38 3.49 7.26 -19.96
CA SER A 38 3.85 7.05 -18.56
C SER A 38 3.44 5.65 -18.12
N SER A 39 4.30 5.02 -17.32
CA SER A 39 4.10 3.68 -16.79
C SER A 39 4.19 3.65 -15.27
N LEU A 40 3.50 2.67 -14.68
CA LEU A 40 3.54 2.35 -13.25
C LEU A 40 4.28 1.02 -13.11
N LEU A 41 5.36 1.01 -12.34
CA LEU A 41 6.08 -0.20 -12.00
C LEU A 41 5.77 -0.57 -10.56
N VAL A 42 5.31 -1.81 -10.35
CA VAL A 42 5.03 -2.38 -9.04
C VAL A 42 5.93 -3.59 -8.86
N VAL A 43 6.62 -3.64 -7.72
CA VAL A 43 7.46 -4.77 -7.32
C VAL A 43 6.95 -5.28 -5.98
N GLU A 44 6.55 -6.54 -5.96
CA GLU A 44 6.11 -7.25 -4.77
C GLU A 44 7.05 -8.43 -4.52
N ALA A 45 7.67 -8.45 -3.33
CA ALA A 45 8.46 -9.60 -2.90
C ALA A 45 7.58 -10.55 -2.09
N GLY A 46 7.49 -11.81 -2.52
CA GLY A 46 6.76 -12.87 -1.83
C GLY A 46 7.41 -14.24 -2.00
N VAL A 47 6.94 -15.22 -1.24
CA VAL A 47 7.46 -16.59 -1.29
C VAL A 47 6.81 -17.36 -2.44
N PRO A 48 7.58 -18.05 -3.30
CA PRO A 48 7.01 -18.83 -4.38
C PRO A 48 6.23 -20.05 -3.85
N GLY A 49 5.03 -20.29 -4.41
CA GLY A 49 4.29 -21.55 -4.21
C GLY A 49 2.91 -21.44 -3.56
N GLU A 50 2.57 -20.29 -2.96
CA GLU A 50 1.21 -20.04 -2.47
C GLU A 50 0.52 -19.07 -3.44
N GLY A 51 -0.63 -19.47 -4.00
CA GLY A 51 -1.39 -18.68 -4.97
C GLY A 51 -1.88 -17.32 -4.47
N ALA A 52 -1.61 -17.00 -3.21
CA ALA A 52 -1.58 -15.66 -2.65
C ALA A 52 -0.17 -15.39 -2.12
N LEU A 53 0.44 -14.30 -2.56
CA LEU A 53 1.75 -13.87 -2.05
C LEU A 53 1.59 -13.54 -0.56
N PHE A 54 2.06 -14.44 0.30
CA PHE A 54 2.06 -14.23 1.75
C PHE A 54 3.35 -13.48 2.15
N ASN A 55 3.19 -12.22 2.57
CA ASN A 55 4.28 -11.37 3.03
C ASN A 55 4.56 -11.62 4.52
N ALA A 56 5.77 -12.09 4.85
CA ALA A 56 6.22 -12.38 6.22
C ALA A 56 6.93 -11.21 6.92
N ASN A 57 6.92 -10.01 6.33
CA ASN A 57 7.45 -8.77 6.91
C ASN A 57 8.90 -8.85 7.45
N ALA A 58 9.79 -9.55 6.74
CA ALA A 58 11.04 -10.02 7.36
C ALA A 58 12.33 -9.31 6.93
N SER A 59 12.38 -8.59 5.80
CA SER A 59 13.69 -8.28 5.17
C SER A 59 14.15 -6.82 5.18
N GLY A 60 13.24 -5.83 5.24
CA GLY A 60 13.62 -4.41 5.10
C GLY A 60 14.41 -4.10 3.80
N TRP A 61 14.29 -4.98 2.80
CA TRP A 61 15.02 -4.91 1.53
C TRP A 61 14.23 -4.07 0.53
N ALA A 62 14.89 -3.16 -0.17
CA ALA A 62 14.31 -2.41 -1.28
C ALA A 62 14.73 -3.06 -2.61
N PRO A 63 13.83 -3.15 -3.61
CA PRO A 63 14.18 -3.65 -4.93
C PRO A 63 15.16 -2.70 -5.61
N TRP A 64 16.22 -3.27 -6.20
CA TRP A 64 17.18 -2.53 -7.03
C TRP A 64 16.78 -2.70 -8.49
N VAL A 65 15.95 -1.79 -9.01
CA VAL A 65 15.58 -1.81 -10.44
C VAL A 65 16.32 -0.72 -11.17
N VAL A 66 16.83 -1.06 -12.35
CA VAL A 66 17.51 -0.15 -13.26
C VAL A 66 16.71 -0.03 -14.54
N ASP A 67 16.60 1.19 -15.06
CA ASP A 67 15.95 1.46 -16.34
C ASP A 67 16.85 1.13 -17.55
N SER A 68 16.34 1.39 -18.76
CA SER A 68 17.10 1.15 -20.00
C SER A 68 18.34 2.04 -20.19
N LYS A 69 18.46 3.13 -19.43
CA LYS A 69 19.59 4.08 -19.48
C LYS A 69 20.66 3.72 -18.45
N GLY A 70 20.37 2.82 -17.52
CA GLY A 70 21.28 2.46 -16.43
C GLY A 70 20.99 3.22 -15.13
N ASP A 71 19.91 4.00 -15.07
CA ASP A 71 19.54 4.79 -13.91
C ASP A 71 18.70 3.97 -12.93
N VAL A 72 18.97 4.13 -11.63
CA VAL A 72 18.22 3.46 -10.56
C VAL A 72 16.83 4.08 -10.44
N VAL A 73 15.80 3.24 -10.49
CA VAL A 73 14.40 3.65 -10.35
C VAL A 73 14.07 3.92 -8.88
N PRO A 74 13.56 5.12 -8.52
CA PRO A 74 13.21 5.44 -7.14
C PRO A 74 11.84 4.85 -6.77
N PHE A 75 11.81 3.91 -5.82
CA PHE A 75 10.57 3.34 -5.31
C PHE A 75 10.05 4.03 -4.07
N LYS A 76 8.72 4.10 -3.98
CA LYS A 76 7.97 4.40 -2.76
C LYS A 76 7.50 3.09 -2.14
N THR A 77 7.57 3.01 -0.82
CA THR A 77 6.93 1.94 -0.06
C THR A 77 5.47 2.29 0.15
N PHE A 78 4.58 1.30 -0.03
CA PHE A 78 3.21 1.42 0.43
C PHE A 78 3.13 0.92 1.88
N ASP A 79 3.30 1.83 2.84
CA ASP A 79 3.42 1.50 4.27
C ASP A 79 2.12 1.79 5.06
N GLY A 80 1.84 0.92 6.05
CA GLY A 80 1.20 1.30 7.30
C GLY A 80 0.12 0.35 7.82
N GLU A 81 -1.06 0.39 7.22
CA GLU A 81 -2.25 -0.29 7.78
C GLU A 81 -2.61 -1.60 7.07
N SER A 82 -2.07 -1.80 5.87
CA SER A 82 -2.38 -2.94 5.00
C SER A 82 -1.55 -4.21 5.28
N ARG A 83 -0.54 -4.14 6.17
CA ARG A 83 0.42 -5.23 6.47
C ARG A 83 1.27 -5.68 5.26
N LEU A 84 1.46 -4.80 4.27
CA LEU A 84 2.14 -5.11 3.00
C LEU A 84 3.49 -4.38 2.89
N ASP A 85 4.41 -4.63 3.81
CA ASP A 85 5.72 -3.96 3.87
C ASP A 85 6.69 -4.39 2.73
N SER A 86 6.20 -5.16 1.74
CA SER A 86 6.93 -5.60 0.55
C SER A 86 6.35 -5.08 -0.76
N PHE A 87 5.38 -4.16 -0.69
CA PHE A 87 4.78 -3.54 -1.87
C PHE A 87 5.51 -2.22 -2.20
N PHE A 88 6.29 -2.24 -3.27
CA PHE A 88 7.04 -1.10 -3.77
C PHE A 88 6.46 -0.63 -5.09
N TYR A 89 6.31 0.68 -5.27
CA TYR A 89 5.83 1.23 -6.52
C TYR A 89 6.60 2.48 -6.95
N SER A 90 6.69 2.68 -8.27
CA SER A 90 7.19 3.90 -8.89
C SER A 90 6.32 4.27 -10.07
N GLU A 91 6.00 5.55 -10.18
CA GLU A 91 5.01 6.10 -11.11
C GLU A 91 5.66 7.05 -12.11
N ASN A 92 4.95 7.35 -13.21
CA ASN A 92 5.40 8.28 -14.24
C ASN A 92 6.76 7.91 -14.87
N LEU A 93 7.03 6.61 -14.98
CA LEU A 93 8.23 6.10 -15.62
C LEU A 93 8.06 6.07 -17.15
N GLU A 94 9.15 6.27 -17.89
CA GLU A 94 9.13 6.08 -19.35
C GLU A 94 8.75 4.64 -19.70
N SER A 95 7.98 4.43 -20.77
CA SER A 95 7.71 3.07 -21.24
C SER A 95 9.02 2.39 -21.68
N GLY A 96 9.26 1.15 -21.24
CA GLY A 96 10.53 0.49 -21.56
C GLY A 96 10.80 -0.80 -20.81
N LYS A 97 12.04 -1.27 -20.95
CA LYS A 97 12.56 -2.43 -20.22
C LYS A 97 13.21 -2.00 -18.92
N TYR A 98 12.91 -2.75 -17.88
CA TYR A 98 13.43 -2.57 -16.54
C TYR A 98 14.09 -3.87 -16.10
N THR A 99 15.22 -3.77 -15.42
CA THR A 99 16.01 -4.92 -14.97
C THR A 99 16.06 -4.91 -13.44
N LEU A 100 15.65 -6.03 -12.84
CA LEU A 100 15.76 -6.33 -11.42
C LEU A 100 17.06 -7.09 -11.14
#